data_AF-A0A351DCI0-F1
#
_entry.id   AF-A0A351DCI0-F1
#
_cell.length_a   1.000
_cell.length_b   1.000
_cell.length_c   1.000
_cell.angle_alpha   90.00
_cell.angle_beta   90.00
_cell.angle_gamma   90.00
#
_symmetry.space_group_name_H-M   'P 1'
#
loop_
_entity.id
_entity.type
_entity.pdbx_description
1 polymer ?
#
loop_
_entity_poly.entity_id
_entity_poly.type
_entity_poly.pdbx_seq_one_letter_code
_entity_poly.pdbx_strand_id
1 'polypeptide(L)'
;MDHQSLITHKGELSRRLFLLGTSGTVFALACSPQNPSPKSESINNLRYLKSGFADGLISPTTLTIGSLQRAPFFLYGSDGIPTVNNVPELISATLQFPSGKSIEVNLNKFDEGIPTPYFPLFFEANEIGLHKVSYLIDGNVQSLSFIVAERDQINLIQVGEQLRDSQIPTFDNPLNFSVICTRFDPCPYHSVTLKEALENTLPTALLISTPGFCQTSICGPSLEILIDLVGENPDFNVIHAEVYTNPEKISQSSNLQDLLSPIINDYGMTFEPSFITANSQNKVTARLDYAFDKSEMEAAISLIS
;
A
#
# COMPACT_ATOMS: atom_id res chain seq x y z
N MET A 1 -17.49 -32.33 -37.03
CA MET A 1 -18.17 -33.57 -37.45
C MET A 1 -17.20 -34.25 -38.42
N ASP A 2 -16.15 -34.86 -37.87
CA ASP A 2 -16.00 -36.32 -37.58
C ASP A 2 -15.43 -37.05 -38.82
N HIS A 3 -14.43 -37.93 -38.76
CA HIS A 3 -13.95 -38.77 -37.65
C HIS A 3 -12.58 -39.43 -38.00
N GLN A 4 -11.91 -39.95 -36.95
CA GLN A 4 -10.92 -41.06 -36.89
C GLN A 4 -9.47 -40.79 -37.35
N SER A 5 -8.47 -40.74 -36.46
CA SER A 5 -7.89 -41.73 -35.50
C SER A 5 -7.02 -42.80 -36.16
N LEU A 6 -5.71 -42.77 -35.88
CA LEU A 6 -4.78 -43.90 -36.04
C LEU A 6 -3.66 -43.86 -34.97
N ILE A 7 -3.92 -44.60 -33.89
CA ILE A 7 -3.12 -45.67 -33.28
C ILE A 7 -1.61 -45.43 -32.97
N THR A 8 -1.34 -45.58 -31.68
CA THR A 8 -0.09 -45.80 -30.94
C THR A 8 0.65 -47.10 -31.24
N HIS A 9 1.99 -47.10 -31.16
CA HIS A 9 2.78 -48.17 -30.53
C HIS A 9 4.26 -47.77 -30.31
N LYS A 10 4.70 -47.81 -29.05
CA LYS A 10 6.06 -48.16 -28.58
C LYS A 10 5.85 -48.58 -27.12
N GLY A 11 6.09 -49.82 -26.72
CA GLY A 11 7.32 -50.58 -26.93
C GLY A 11 8.08 -50.52 -25.61
N GLU A 12 7.94 -51.60 -24.84
CA GLU A 12 8.28 -51.83 -23.43
C GLU A 12 9.72 -51.46 -23.01
N LEU A 13 9.95 -51.31 -21.69
CA LEU A 13 10.95 -52.10 -20.96
C LEU A 13 10.79 -51.98 -19.44
N SER A 14 10.85 -53.14 -18.78
CA SER A 14 10.50 -53.42 -17.40
C SER A 14 11.72 -53.50 -16.46
N ARG A 15 11.49 -52.98 -15.26
CA ARG A 15 12.02 -53.28 -13.91
C ARG A 15 13.30 -54.13 -13.71
N ARG A 16 14.18 -53.50 -12.90
CA ARG A 16 14.95 -54.00 -11.74
C ARG A 16 16.01 -55.08 -11.97
N LEU A 17 17.27 -54.71 -11.70
CA LEU A 17 18.22 -55.57 -10.99
C LEU A 17 19.18 -54.70 -10.17
N PHE A 18 19.09 -54.82 -8.84
CA PHE A 18 19.97 -54.17 -7.86
C PHE A 18 20.87 -55.28 -7.30
N LEU A 19 22.18 -55.17 -7.51
CA LEU A 19 23.19 -56.12 -7.02
C LEU A 19 23.94 -55.52 -5.82
N LEU A 20 24.05 -56.33 -4.77
CA LEU A 20 24.80 -56.12 -3.54
C LEU A 20 26.31 -56.08 -3.79
N GLY A 21 27.01 -55.19 -3.10
CA GLY A 21 28.46 -55.16 -2.98
C GLY A 21 28.89 -54.89 -1.54
N THR A 22 29.70 -55.79 -0.99
CA THR A 22 30.14 -55.87 0.40
C THR A 22 31.43 -55.10 0.69
N SER A 23 31.53 -54.60 1.93
CA SER A 23 32.73 -54.41 2.76
C SER A 23 33.77 -53.33 2.41
N GLY A 24 34.03 -52.47 3.41
CA GLY A 24 35.22 -51.63 3.50
C GLY A 24 35.13 -50.63 4.66
N THR A 25 35.45 -51.06 5.88
CA THR A 25 35.67 -50.18 7.04
C THR A 25 37.07 -49.57 6.99
N VAL A 26 37.17 -48.24 7.01
CA VAL A 26 38.40 -47.50 7.36
C VAL A 26 38.00 -46.37 8.31
N PHE A 27 38.60 -46.37 9.51
CA PHE A 27 38.49 -45.32 10.51
C PHE A 27 39.32 -44.10 10.09
N ALA A 28 38.71 -42.91 10.11
CA ALA A 28 39.42 -41.64 10.25
C ALA A 28 38.70 -40.81 11.33
N LEU A 29 39.26 -40.81 12.54
CA LEU A 29 38.91 -39.85 13.59
C LEU A 29 39.52 -38.50 13.19
N ALA A 30 38.72 -37.67 12.52
CA ALA A 30 39.04 -36.27 12.30
C ALA A 30 38.62 -35.48 13.55
N CYS A 31 39.60 -35.03 14.35
CA CYS A 31 39.38 -33.98 15.34
C CYS A 31 39.07 -32.68 14.58
N SER A 32 37.78 -32.36 14.45
CA SER A 32 37.34 -31.06 13.98
C SER A 32 37.49 -30.06 15.14
N PRO A 33 38.20 -28.94 14.98
CA PRO A 33 38.14 -27.87 15.96
C PRO A 33 36.69 -27.37 16.01
N GLN A 34 36.13 -27.34 17.21
CA GLN A 34 34.81 -26.76 17.48
C GLN A 34 34.87 -25.27 17.13
N ASN A 35 34.59 -24.94 15.87
CA ASN A 35 34.09 -23.61 15.54
C ASN A 35 32.81 -23.44 16.34
N PRO A 36 32.67 -22.39 17.16
CA PRO A 36 31.39 -22.10 17.77
C PRO A 36 30.38 -21.97 16.63
N SER A 37 29.41 -22.88 16.58
CA SER A 37 28.28 -22.77 15.66
C SER A 37 27.77 -21.34 15.76
N PRO A 38 27.56 -20.62 14.64
CA PRO A 38 26.87 -19.34 14.71
C PRO A 38 25.59 -19.62 15.50
N LYS A 39 25.35 -18.84 16.57
CA LYS A 39 24.10 -18.92 17.31
C LYS A 39 23.01 -18.78 16.24
N SER A 40 22.33 -19.88 15.93
CA SER A 40 21.12 -19.84 15.14
C SER A 40 20.18 -19.03 15.99
N GLU A 41 20.01 -17.75 15.67
CA GLU A 41 18.88 -17.00 16.20
C GLU A 41 17.64 -17.81 15.86
N SER A 42 16.80 -18.02 16.87
CA SER A 42 15.53 -18.71 16.67
C SER A 42 14.71 -17.91 15.67
N ILE A 43 14.32 -18.53 14.55
CA ILE A 43 13.48 -17.92 13.52
C ILE A 43 12.19 -17.35 14.12
N ASN A 44 11.76 -17.88 15.28
CA ASN A 44 10.55 -17.48 15.99
C ASN A 44 10.53 -16.02 16.49
N ASN A 45 11.68 -15.33 16.51
CA ASN A 45 11.76 -13.93 16.92
C ASN A 45 12.10 -12.98 15.76
N LEU A 46 12.13 -13.48 14.53
CA LEU A 46 12.51 -12.67 13.38
C LEU A 46 11.41 -11.66 13.07
N ARG A 47 11.79 -10.40 12.93
CA ARG A 47 10.91 -9.33 12.43
C ARG A 47 11.37 -8.86 11.06
N TYR A 48 10.43 -8.51 10.19
CA TYR A 48 10.73 -8.08 8.82
C TYR A 48 9.74 -7.02 8.35
N LEU A 49 10.17 -6.15 7.45
CA LEU A 49 9.28 -5.20 6.81
C LEU A 49 8.48 -5.88 5.70
N LYS A 50 7.27 -5.39 5.45
CA LYS A 50 6.44 -5.73 4.29
C LYS A 50 5.92 -4.46 3.63
N SER A 51 5.80 -4.47 2.31
CA SER A 51 5.15 -3.39 1.55
C SER A 51 3.70 -3.22 2.01
N GLY A 52 3.38 -2.00 2.43
CA GLY A 52 2.02 -1.54 2.72
C GLY A 52 1.33 -0.88 1.52
N PHE A 53 1.93 -1.00 0.34
CA PHE A 53 1.54 -0.35 -0.90
C PHE A 53 1.65 -1.33 -2.07
N ALA A 54 1.14 -0.96 -3.24
CA ALA A 54 1.29 -1.77 -4.44
C ALA A 54 2.71 -1.64 -4.99
N ASP A 55 3.52 -2.69 -4.82
CA ASP A 55 4.97 -2.65 -5.02
C ASP A 55 5.44 -2.92 -6.45
N GLY A 56 4.53 -3.21 -7.38
CA GLY A 56 4.86 -3.57 -8.77
C GLY A 56 5.32 -5.02 -8.94
N LEU A 57 5.52 -5.78 -7.87
CA LEU A 57 5.93 -7.18 -7.92
C LEU A 57 4.74 -8.13 -7.76
N ILE A 58 3.84 -7.80 -6.83
CA ILE A 58 2.62 -8.58 -6.56
C ILE A 58 1.40 -7.93 -7.22
N SER A 59 1.35 -6.61 -7.18
CA SER A 59 0.29 -5.79 -7.76
C SER A 59 0.89 -4.63 -8.56
N PRO A 60 0.20 -4.08 -9.58
CA PRO A 60 0.73 -2.96 -10.36
C PRO A 60 1.15 -1.79 -9.47
N THR A 61 2.34 -1.23 -9.71
CA THR A 61 2.88 -0.17 -8.85
C THR A 61 2.04 1.10 -8.92
N THR A 62 1.99 1.83 -7.81
CA THR A 62 1.44 3.20 -7.72
C THR A 62 2.53 4.27 -7.69
N LEU A 63 3.79 3.85 -7.69
CA LEU A 63 4.96 4.71 -7.64
C LEU A 63 5.43 5.09 -9.04
N THR A 64 5.74 6.37 -9.22
CA THR A 64 6.17 6.90 -10.51
C THR A 64 7.29 7.92 -10.38
N ILE A 65 8.05 8.11 -11.44
CA ILE A 65 9.07 9.14 -11.50
C ILE A 65 8.50 10.57 -11.58
N GLY A 66 9.34 11.56 -11.27
CA GLY A 66 9.09 12.98 -11.55
C GLY A 66 8.55 13.79 -10.37
N SER A 67 8.34 13.16 -9.22
CA SER A 67 7.94 13.83 -7.98
C SER A 67 8.44 13.07 -6.75
N LEU A 68 8.32 13.70 -5.58
CA LEU A 68 8.53 13.03 -4.30
C LEU A 68 7.49 11.92 -4.13
N GLN A 69 7.95 10.71 -3.84
CA GLN A 69 7.11 9.54 -3.64
C GLN A 69 7.13 9.11 -2.17
N ARG A 70 6.03 8.47 -1.75
CA ARG A 70 5.79 7.98 -0.39
C ARG A 70 5.38 6.51 -0.43
N ALA A 71 6.07 5.66 0.32
CA ALA A 71 5.85 4.22 0.34
C ALA A 71 5.86 3.67 1.78
N PRO A 72 4.69 3.36 2.39
CA PRO A 72 4.61 2.86 3.76
C PRO A 72 5.02 1.39 3.89
N PHE A 73 5.93 1.08 4.81
CA PHE A 73 6.26 -0.29 5.20
C PHE A 73 5.70 -0.61 6.59
N PHE A 74 5.27 -1.86 6.78
CA PHE A 74 4.81 -2.35 8.07
C PHE A 74 5.78 -3.39 8.61
N LEU A 75 5.97 -3.40 9.94
CA LEU A 75 6.78 -4.40 10.60
C LEU A 75 5.94 -5.64 10.94
N TYR A 76 6.43 -6.81 10.57
CA TYR A 76 5.79 -8.10 10.81
C TYR A 76 6.67 -9.01 11.66
N GLY A 77 6.04 -9.82 12.50
CA GLY A 77 6.69 -10.94 13.18
C GLY A 77 6.79 -12.16 12.26
N SER A 78 7.59 -13.14 12.68
CA SER A 78 7.76 -14.42 11.95
C SER A 78 6.47 -15.24 11.82
N ASP A 79 5.46 -14.93 12.63
CA ASP A 79 4.11 -15.49 12.58
C ASP A 79 3.23 -14.88 11.47
N GLY A 80 3.71 -13.82 10.80
CA GLY A 80 2.98 -13.12 9.75
C GLY A 80 1.97 -12.10 10.28
N ILE A 81 2.05 -11.72 11.57
CA ILE A 81 1.18 -10.72 12.18
C ILE A 81 1.93 -9.37 12.25
N PRO A 82 1.25 -8.23 11.97
CA PRO A 82 1.84 -6.91 12.19
C PRO A 82 2.29 -6.74 13.65
N THR A 83 3.52 -6.30 13.83
CA THR A 83 4.08 -5.98 15.14
C THR A 83 3.64 -4.58 15.54
N VAL A 84 2.81 -4.48 16.58
CA VAL A 84 2.31 -3.19 17.10
C VAL A 84 2.95 -2.76 18.42
N ASN A 85 3.65 -3.66 19.10
CA ASN A 85 4.33 -3.40 20.38
C ASN A 85 5.85 -3.51 20.21
N ASN A 86 6.61 -2.75 21.01
CA ASN A 86 8.08 -2.74 20.97
C ASN A 86 8.66 -2.48 19.57
N VAL A 87 7.97 -1.63 18.81
CA VAL A 87 8.36 -1.19 17.47
C VAL A 87 9.43 -0.09 17.62
N PRO A 88 10.55 -0.13 16.86
CA PRO A 88 11.57 0.91 16.95
C PRO A 88 11.04 2.25 16.43
N GLU A 89 11.52 3.36 17.00
CA GLU A 89 11.18 4.71 16.52
C GLU A 89 11.76 5.03 15.14
N LEU A 90 12.84 4.35 14.76
CA LEU A 90 13.57 4.57 13.53
C LEU A 90 14.19 3.27 13.04
N ILE A 91 14.11 3.04 11.73
CA ILE A 91 14.86 1.99 11.03
C ILE A 91 15.77 2.66 9.99
N SER A 92 17.09 2.56 10.20
CA SER A 92 18.07 3.01 9.21
C SER A 92 18.11 2.04 8.04
N ALA A 93 18.08 2.59 6.82
CA ALA A 93 18.05 1.80 5.61
C ALA A 93 18.89 2.44 4.49
N THR A 94 19.09 1.69 3.43
CA THR A 94 19.73 2.13 2.19
C THR A 94 18.77 1.88 1.04
N LEU A 95 18.41 2.93 0.32
CA LEU A 95 17.68 2.84 -0.93
C LEU A 95 18.68 2.74 -2.08
N GLN A 96 18.62 1.62 -2.81
CA GLN A 96 19.36 1.38 -4.03
C GLN A 96 18.45 1.60 -5.24
N PHE A 97 18.90 2.44 -6.15
CA PHE A 97 18.25 2.74 -7.42
C PHE A 97 18.63 1.70 -8.50
N PRO A 98 17.85 1.59 -9.60
CA PRO A 98 18.14 0.70 -10.73
C PRO A 98 19.57 0.84 -11.29
N SER A 99 20.14 2.05 -11.30
CA SER A 99 21.52 2.33 -11.70
C SER A 99 22.58 1.71 -10.80
N GLY A 100 22.19 1.20 -9.62
CA GLY A 100 23.08 0.73 -8.57
C GLY A 100 23.56 1.82 -7.61
N LYS A 101 23.21 3.09 -7.86
CA LYS A 101 23.41 4.18 -6.89
C LYS A 101 22.65 3.87 -5.61
N SER A 102 23.24 4.18 -4.46
CA SER A 102 22.63 3.99 -3.16
C SER A 102 22.65 5.28 -2.36
N ILE A 103 21.57 5.53 -1.60
CA ILE A 103 21.48 6.61 -0.61
C ILE A 103 21.04 6.05 0.73
N GLU A 104 21.50 6.65 1.81
CA GLU A 104 20.99 6.38 3.15
C GLU A 104 19.62 7.03 3.32
N VAL A 105 18.68 6.30 3.93
CA VAL A 105 17.33 6.78 4.23
C VAL A 105 16.95 6.36 5.64
N ASN A 106 16.12 7.18 6.26
CA ASN A 106 15.59 6.95 7.59
C ASN A 106 14.10 6.66 7.48
N LEU A 107 13.69 5.50 7.95
CA LEU A 107 12.29 5.14 8.06
C LEU A 107 11.84 5.41 9.50
N ASN A 108 11.30 6.61 9.74
CA ASN A 108 10.75 6.97 11.05
C ASN A 108 9.43 6.23 11.26
N LYS A 109 9.12 5.90 12.53
CA LYS A 109 7.83 5.34 12.91
C LYS A 109 6.76 6.43 12.88
N PHE A 110 5.59 6.07 12.37
CA PHE A 110 4.36 6.84 12.45
C PHE A 110 3.25 5.95 13.00
N ASP A 111 2.45 6.48 13.93
CA ASP A 111 1.40 5.76 14.65
C ASP A 111 0.35 6.65 15.34
N GLU A 112 0.31 7.96 15.06
CA GLU A 112 -0.64 8.85 15.73
C GLU A 112 -2.08 8.68 15.19
N GLY A 113 -2.97 8.15 16.04
CA GLY A 113 -4.40 8.01 15.71
C GLY A 113 -4.73 6.78 14.86
N ILE A 114 -3.76 5.87 14.64
CA ILE A 114 -3.97 4.64 13.87
C ILE A 114 -3.53 3.40 14.66
N PRO A 115 -4.08 2.21 14.36
CA PRO A 115 -3.84 1.03 15.21
C PRO A 115 -2.52 0.29 14.93
N THR A 116 -1.89 0.51 13.78
CA THR A 116 -0.69 -0.24 13.36
C THR A 116 0.42 0.72 12.95
N PRO A 117 1.53 0.77 13.70
CA PRO A 117 2.68 1.58 13.32
C PRO A 117 3.24 1.19 11.95
N TYR A 118 3.69 2.19 11.22
CA TYR A 118 4.31 2.02 9.90
C TYR A 118 5.51 2.96 9.72
N PHE A 119 6.21 2.72 8.63
CA PHE A 119 7.52 3.27 8.33
C PHE A 119 7.52 3.78 6.89
N PRO A 120 7.09 5.03 6.63
CA PRO A 120 7.06 5.57 5.29
C PRO A 120 8.47 5.87 4.79
N LEU A 121 8.79 5.34 3.62
CA LEU A 121 9.92 5.79 2.82
C LEU A 121 9.47 7.00 1.98
N PHE A 122 10.16 8.13 2.17
CA PHE A 122 10.08 9.29 1.29
C PHE A 122 11.31 9.34 0.41
N PHE A 123 11.13 9.47 -0.91
CA PHE A 123 12.25 9.52 -1.84
C PHE A 123 11.88 10.22 -3.15
N GLU A 124 12.86 10.85 -3.79
CA GLU A 124 12.69 11.34 -5.16
C GLU A 124 12.81 10.17 -6.12
N ALA A 125 11.71 9.82 -6.77
CA ALA A 125 11.69 8.81 -7.82
C ALA A 125 12.19 9.44 -9.13
N ASN A 126 13.44 9.20 -9.47
CA ASN A 126 14.10 9.75 -10.66
C ASN A 126 14.59 8.67 -11.64
N GLU A 127 14.45 7.40 -11.27
CA GLU A 127 14.81 6.25 -12.08
C GLU A 127 13.63 5.29 -12.14
N ILE A 128 13.52 4.55 -13.26
CA ILE A 128 12.45 3.59 -13.50
C ILE A 128 13.00 2.18 -13.32
N GLY A 129 12.17 1.31 -12.77
CA GLY A 129 12.48 -0.09 -12.58
C GLY A 129 12.65 -0.46 -11.11
N LEU A 130 13.41 -1.53 -10.89
CA LEU A 130 13.51 -2.18 -9.59
C LEU A 130 14.39 -1.37 -8.63
N HIS A 131 13.76 -0.83 -7.61
CA HIS A 131 14.43 -0.24 -6.45
C HIS A 131 14.53 -1.29 -5.34
N LYS A 132 15.53 -1.14 -4.47
CA LYS A 132 15.74 -2.05 -3.34
C LYS A 132 15.99 -1.25 -2.07
N VAL A 133 15.23 -1.53 -1.02
CA VAL A 133 15.47 -1.00 0.32
C VAL A 133 16.14 -2.09 1.12
N SER A 134 17.36 -1.84 1.58
CA SER A 134 18.09 -2.74 2.49
C SER A 134 18.13 -2.12 3.87
N TYR A 135 17.80 -2.88 4.91
CA TYR A 135 17.68 -2.36 6.28
C TYR A 135 18.24 -3.36 7.29
N LEU A 136 18.56 -2.86 8.48
CA LEU A 136 19.01 -3.66 9.61
C LEU A 136 17.94 -3.63 10.69
N ILE A 137 17.45 -4.79 11.10
CA ILE A 137 16.57 -4.92 12.25
C ILE A 137 16.99 -6.12 13.09
N ASP A 138 17.07 -5.94 14.40
CA ASP A 138 17.46 -7.00 15.34
C ASP A 138 18.76 -7.73 14.95
N GLY A 139 19.76 -6.99 14.43
CA GLY A 139 21.03 -7.58 13.99
C GLY A 139 20.97 -8.31 12.64
N ASN A 140 19.79 -8.38 12.00
CA ASN A 140 19.57 -9.07 10.74
C ASN A 140 19.46 -8.08 9.57
N VAL A 141 20.35 -8.22 8.60
CA VAL A 141 20.28 -7.45 7.34
C VAL A 141 19.23 -8.09 6.44
N GLN A 142 18.28 -7.29 6.00
CA GLN A 142 17.17 -7.71 5.15
C GLN A 142 16.96 -6.70 4.02
N SER A 143 16.13 -7.08 3.05
CA SER A 143 15.78 -6.17 1.97
C SER A 143 14.46 -6.50 1.31
N LEU A 144 13.81 -5.46 0.79
CA LEU A 144 12.62 -5.52 -0.05
C LEU A 144 12.90 -4.82 -1.37
N SER A 145 12.12 -5.15 -2.39
CA SER A 145 12.18 -4.47 -3.68
C SER A 145 10.80 -3.99 -4.11
N PHE A 146 10.77 -2.93 -4.89
CA PHE A 146 9.56 -2.39 -5.50
C PHE A 146 9.90 -1.76 -6.85
N ILE A 147 8.90 -1.61 -7.71
CA ILE A 147 9.03 -1.01 -9.04
C ILE A 147 8.54 0.43 -9.00
N VAL A 148 9.32 1.32 -9.60
CA VAL A 148 8.87 2.67 -10.00
C VAL A 148 8.65 2.65 -11.51
N ALA A 149 7.49 3.16 -11.95
CA ALA A 149 7.11 3.17 -13.36
C ALA A 149 7.27 4.56 -14.01
N GLU A 150 7.17 4.60 -15.34
CA GLU A 150 7.00 5.85 -16.09
C GLU A 150 5.75 6.60 -15.64
N ARG A 151 5.73 7.92 -15.77
CA ARG A 151 4.55 8.72 -15.43
C ARG A 151 3.35 8.33 -16.27
N ASP A 152 3.49 8.13 -17.58
CA ASP A 152 2.37 7.81 -18.47
C ASP A 152 1.72 6.43 -18.22
N GLN A 153 2.36 5.55 -17.47
CA GLN A 153 1.84 4.23 -17.08
C GLN A 153 0.96 4.27 -15.83
N ILE A 154 0.98 5.37 -15.07
CA ILE A 154 0.29 5.50 -13.79
C ILE A 154 -0.89 6.45 -13.91
N ASN A 155 -2.12 5.94 -13.86
CA ASN A 155 -3.29 6.82 -13.89
C ASN A 155 -3.53 7.55 -12.54
N LEU A 156 -2.97 7.03 -11.45
CA LEU A 156 -3.11 7.60 -10.11
C LEU A 156 -2.71 9.08 -10.09
N ILE A 157 -3.60 9.95 -9.57
CA ILE A 157 -3.35 11.40 -9.46
C ILE A 157 -2.06 11.67 -8.69
N GLN A 158 -1.19 12.55 -9.18
CA GLN A 158 0.11 12.85 -8.53
C GLN A 158 0.15 14.26 -7.94
N VAL A 159 1.05 14.48 -6.98
CA VAL A 159 1.40 15.83 -6.52
C VAL A 159 1.85 16.67 -7.72
N GLY A 160 1.34 17.89 -7.80
CA GLY A 160 1.59 18.84 -8.87
C GLY A 160 0.55 18.80 -10.01
N GLU A 161 -0.33 17.80 -10.06
CA GLU A 161 -1.43 17.74 -11.02
C GLU A 161 -2.60 18.62 -10.61
N GLN A 162 -3.53 18.81 -11.53
CA GLN A 162 -4.83 19.39 -11.22
C GLN A 162 -5.72 18.31 -10.59
N LEU A 163 -6.47 18.68 -9.55
CA LEU A 163 -7.60 17.87 -9.08
C LEU A 163 -8.54 17.59 -10.26
N ARG A 164 -9.09 16.39 -10.26
CA ARG A 164 -9.95 15.90 -11.32
C ARG A 164 -11.39 15.99 -10.84
N ASP A 165 -12.30 16.41 -11.72
CA ASP A 165 -13.72 16.33 -11.44
C ASP A 165 -14.16 14.85 -11.35
N SER A 166 -15.19 14.59 -10.56
CA SER A 166 -15.76 13.26 -10.35
C SER A 166 -17.16 13.40 -9.75
N GLN A 167 -18.04 12.48 -10.10
CA GLN A 167 -19.36 12.41 -9.49
C GLN A 167 -19.27 11.79 -8.09
N ILE A 168 -19.55 12.59 -7.08
CA ILE A 168 -19.66 12.19 -5.68
C ILE A 168 -21.03 12.63 -5.13
N PRO A 169 -21.67 11.82 -4.28
CA PRO A 169 -22.96 12.19 -3.70
C PRO A 169 -22.79 13.29 -2.64
N THR A 170 -23.86 14.02 -2.40
CA THR A 170 -24.03 14.93 -1.24
C THR A 170 -25.31 14.56 -0.49
N PHE A 171 -25.53 15.15 0.67
CA PHE A 171 -26.80 15.01 1.40
C PHE A 171 -28.01 15.49 0.57
N ASP A 172 -27.84 16.55 -0.22
CA ASP A 172 -28.90 17.12 -1.06
C ASP A 172 -29.07 16.37 -2.39
N ASN A 173 -28.03 15.70 -2.88
CA ASN A 173 -28.06 14.91 -4.09
C ASN A 173 -27.28 13.59 -3.92
N PRO A 174 -27.94 12.50 -3.50
CA PRO A 174 -27.29 11.21 -3.26
C PRO A 174 -26.91 10.46 -4.55
N LEU A 175 -27.25 10.99 -5.73
CA LEU A 175 -27.05 10.32 -7.01
C LEU A 175 -27.67 8.90 -7.00
N ASN A 176 -26.89 7.88 -7.33
CA ASN A 176 -27.27 6.46 -7.31
C ASN A 176 -26.67 5.70 -6.11
N PHE A 177 -26.15 6.40 -5.10
CA PHE A 177 -25.55 5.78 -3.93
C PHE A 177 -26.64 5.34 -2.95
N SER A 178 -26.59 4.09 -2.49
CA SER A 178 -27.47 3.63 -1.40
C SER A 178 -27.01 4.14 -0.04
N VAL A 179 -25.70 4.36 0.11
CA VAL A 179 -25.05 4.87 1.31
C VAL A 179 -24.00 5.88 0.88
N ILE A 180 -24.16 7.13 1.30
CA ILE A 180 -23.22 8.22 0.99
C ILE A 180 -22.06 8.29 1.98
N CYS A 181 -22.24 7.77 3.20
CA CYS A 181 -21.21 7.66 4.23
C CYS A 181 -21.41 6.36 5.01
N THR A 182 -20.39 5.50 5.02
CA THR A 182 -20.37 4.19 5.68
C THR A 182 -19.91 4.27 7.13
N ARG A 183 -19.52 5.46 7.61
CA ARG A 183 -19.37 5.74 9.05
C ARG A 183 -20.74 5.57 9.73
N PHE A 184 -20.74 5.05 10.96
CA PHE A 184 -21.98 4.79 11.71
C PHE A 184 -22.82 6.07 11.90
N ASP A 185 -22.17 7.17 12.25
CA ASP A 185 -22.75 8.50 12.26
C ASP A 185 -22.20 9.27 11.04
N PRO A 186 -23.00 9.64 10.04
CA PRO A 186 -22.50 10.29 8.83
C PRO A 186 -21.63 11.51 9.12
N CYS A 187 -20.49 11.63 8.43
CA CYS A 187 -19.58 12.77 8.62
C CYS A 187 -20.14 14.05 7.93
N PRO A 188 -19.67 15.25 8.31
CA PRO A 188 -20.18 16.50 7.75
C PRO A 188 -19.69 16.81 6.32
N TYR A 189 -18.82 15.97 5.75
CA TYR A 189 -18.09 16.24 4.50
C TYR A 189 -18.83 15.83 3.22
N HIS A 190 -20.16 15.89 3.25
CA HIS A 190 -21.07 15.55 2.15
C HIS A 190 -21.97 16.73 1.74
N SER A 191 -21.48 17.97 1.92
CA SER A 191 -22.20 19.21 1.63
C SER A 191 -21.71 19.94 0.37
N VAL A 192 -20.52 19.57 -0.13
CA VAL A 192 -19.88 20.21 -1.29
C VAL A 192 -19.53 19.13 -2.32
N THR A 193 -19.90 19.37 -3.57
CA THR A 193 -19.48 18.51 -4.69
C THR A 193 -18.05 18.83 -5.14
N LEU A 194 -17.37 17.87 -5.76
CA LEU A 194 -16.03 18.12 -6.30
C LEU A 194 -16.04 19.19 -7.40
N LYS A 195 -17.11 19.24 -8.19
CA LYS A 195 -17.32 20.30 -9.17
C LYS A 195 -17.39 21.69 -8.54
N GLU A 196 -18.16 21.87 -7.46
CA GLU A 196 -18.24 23.16 -6.74
C GLU A 196 -16.89 23.54 -6.14
N ALA A 197 -16.17 22.56 -5.58
CA ALA A 197 -14.82 22.76 -5.04
C ALA A 197 -13.83 23.23 -6.14
N LEU A 198 -13.91 22.67 -7.34
CA LEU A 198 -13.07 23.05 -8.48
C LEU A 198 -13.44 24.42 -9.07
N GLU A 199 -14.70 24.84 -8.98
CA GLU A 199 -15.19 26.12 -9.52
C GLU A 199 -15.00 27.30 -8.55
N ASN A 200 -14.86 27.03 -7.25
CA ASN A 200 -14.60 28.05 -6.24
C ASN A 200 -13.09 28.32 -6.04
N THR A 201 -12.75 29.30 -5.18
CA THR A 201 -11.35 29.69 -4.92
C THR A 201 -10.81 29.15 -3.60
N LEU A 202 -11.53 28.21 -2.97
CA LEU A 202 -11.10 27.63 -1.71
C LEU A 202 -10.16 26.45 -1.99
N PRO A 203 -9.14 26.24 -1.14
CA PRO A 203 -8.38 24.99 -1.17
C PRO A 203 -9.28 23.79 -0.90
N THR A 204 -8.81 22.59 -1.22
CA THR A 204 -9.60 21.35 -1.08
C THR A 204 -8.81 20.26 -0.37
N ALA A 205 -9.42 19.65 0.64
CA ALA A 205 -9.01 18.38 1.23
C ALA A 205 -10.03 17.30 0.83
N LEU A 206 -9.55 16.26 0.15
CA LEU A 206 -10.35 15.16 -0.36
C LEU A 206 -9.88 13.85 0.28
N LEU A 207 -10.76 13.20 1.03
CA LEU A 207 -10.54 11.86 1.57
C LEU A 207 -11.37 10.85 0.78
N ILE A 208 -10.72 9.90 0.14
CA ILE A 208 -11.35 8.77 -0.56
C ILE A 208 -11.18 7.54 0.32
N SER A 209 -12.25 7.07 0.95
CA SER A 209 -12.20 5.95 1.91
C SER A 209 -13.58 5.34 2.16
N THR A 210 -13.60 4.06 2.58
CA THR A 210 -14.82 3.35 3.02
C THR A 210 -14.74 2.96 4.50
N PRO A 211 -15.03 3.87 5.44
CA PRO A 211 -14.93 3.63 6.88
C PRO A 211 -15.58 2.32 7.37
N GLY A 212 -16.76 1.96 6.82
CA GLY A 212 -17.54 0.82 7.29
C GLY A 212 -17.19 -0.54 6.68
N PHE A 213 -16.47 -0.57 5.55
CA PHE A 213 -16.26 -1.82 4.78
C PHE A 213 -14.80 -2.08 4.33
N CYS A 214 -13.89 -1.17 4.67
CA CYS A 214 -12.48 -1.28 4.33
C CYS A 214 -11.78 -2.44 5.07
N GLN A 215 -10.99 -3.22 4.35
CA GLN A 215 -10.35 -4.44 4.87
C GLN A 215 -9.11 -4.18 5.74
N THR A 216 -8.49 -3.02 5.59
CA THR A 216 -7.19 -2.70 6.19
C THR A 216 -7.32 -1.99 7.55
N SER A 217 -8.54 -1.83 8.07
CA SER A 217 -8.84 -1.16 9.36
C SER A 217 -8.28 0.28 9.50
N ILE A 218 -7.84 0.89 8.40
CA ILE A 218 -7.21 2.22 8.38
C ILE A 218 -8.19 3.30 7.91
N CYS A 219 -9.16 2.95 7.04
CA CYS A 219 -10.09 3.90 6.45
C CYS A 219 -10.97 4.63 7.49
N GLY A 220 -11.47 3.90 8.50
CA GLY A 220 -12.24 4.48 9.60
C GLY A 220 -11.39 5.48 10.40
N PRO A 221 -10.25 5.05 10.97
CA PRO A 221 -9.31 5.96 11.64
C PRO A 221 -8.91 7.19 10.81
N SER A 222 -8.65 7.04 9.51
CA SER A 222 -8.32 8.18 8.63
C SER A 222 -9.44 9.23 8.59
N LEU A 223 -10.71 8.82 8.58
CA LEU A 223 -11.83 9.77 8.62
C LEU A 223 -11.98 10.41 10.01
N GLU A 224 -11.82 9.66 11.10
CA GLU A 224 -11.87 10.24 12.45
C GLU A 224 -10.74 11.26 12.67
N ILE A 225 -9.52 10.97 12.19
CA ILE A 225 -8.40 11.91 12.21
C ILE A 225 -8.76 13.20 11.47
N LEU A 226 -9.37 13.10 10.29
CA LEU A 226 -9.80 14.28 9.54
C LEU A 226 -10.82 15.10 10.34
N ILE A 227 -11.83 14.45 10.91
CA ILE A 227 -12.84 15.08 11.78
C ILE A 227 -12.19 15.80 12.96
N ASP A 228 -11.25 15.15 13.64
CA ASP A 228 -10.54 15.71 14.78
C ASP A 228 -9.69 16.92 14.41
N LEU A 229 -9.08 16.92 13.21
CA LEU A 229 -8.20 18.00 12.75
C LEU A 229 -8.95 19.24 12.24
N VAL A 230 -10.05 19.06 11.48
CA VAL A 230 -10.68 20.18 10.75
C VAL A 230 -12.10 20.53 11.24
N GLY A 231 -12.73 19.65 12.02
CA GLY A 231 -14.08 19.86 12.53
C GLY A 231 -15.15 19.95 11.43
N GLU A 232 -16.27 20.60 11.74
CA GLU A 232 -17.44 20.65 10.86
C GLU A 232 -17.44 21.82 9.85
N ASN A 233 -16.80 22.95 10.18
CA ASN A 233 -16.87 24.19 9.40
C ASN A 233 -15.48 24.80 9.13
N PRO A 234 -14.62 24.12 8.35
CA PRO A 234 -13.33 24.67 7.96
C PRO A 234 -13.47 25.78 6.90
N ASP A 235 -12.47 26.67 6.82
CA ASP A 235 -12.40 27.76 5.82
C ASP A 235 -11.94 27.28 4.42
N PHE A 236 -12.00 25.98 4.15
CA PHE A 236 -11.64 25.34 2.87
C PHE A 236 -12.59 24.18 2.57
N ASN A 237 -12.62 23.70 1.32
CA ASN A 237 -13.49 22.57 0.95
C ASN A 237 -12.98 21.29 1.61
N VAL A 238 -13.85 20.56 2.31
CA VAL A 238 -13.55 19.22 2.82
C VAL A 238 -14.58 18.24 2.30
N ILE A 239 -14.09 17.20 1.62
CA ILE A 239 -14.91 16.22 0.91
C ILE A 239 -14.51 14.83 1.36
N HIS A 240 -15.49 14.03 1.78
CA HIS A 240 -15.34 12.58 1.94
C HIS A 240 -16.04 11.88 0.78
N ALA A 241 -15.32 11.05 0.05
CA ALA A 241 -15.87 10.23 -1.02
C ALA A 241 -15.78 8.74 -0.67
N GLU A 242 -16.92 8.06 -0.72
CA GLU A 242 -17.00 6.60 -0.59
C GLU A 242 -16.46 5.89 -1.84
N VAL A 243 -15.81 4.74 -1.63
CA VAL A 243 -15.28 3.91 -2.73
C VAL A 243 -16.40 3.13 -3.42
N TYR A 244 -17.49 2.83 -2.72
CA TYR A 244 -18.59 2.01 -3.23
C TYR A 244 -19.90 2.78 -3.28
N THR A 245 -20.65 2.63 -4.38
CA THR A 245 -22.01 3.18 -4.51
C THR A 245 -23.01 2.38 -3.67
N ASN A 246 -22.78 1.08 -3.52
CA ASN A 246 -23.66 0.13 -2.85
C ASN A 246 -22.88 -0.86 -1.97
N PRO A 247 -22.28 -0.38 -0.86
CA PRO A 247 -21.39 -1.20 -0.04
C PRO A 247 -22.10 -2.43 0.57
N GLU A 248 -23.41 -2.38 0.80
CA GLU A 248 -24.19 -3.51 1.30
C GLU A 248 -24.21 -4.72 0.35
N LYS A 249 -23.89 -4.52 -0.94
CA LYS A 249 -23.84 -5.57 -1.97
C LYS A 249 -22.45 -6.20 -2.14
N ILE A 250 -21.41 -5.71 -1.46
CA ILE A 250 -20.03 -6.21 -1.60
C ILE A 250 -19.96 -7.73 -1.39
N SER A 251 -20.62 -8.26 -0.36
CA SER A 251 -20.60 -9.69 -0.04
C SER A 251 -21.37 -10.59 -1.03
N GLN A 252 -22.22 -9.99 -1.86
CA GLN A 252 -23.11 -10.69 -2.78
C GLN A 252 -22.68 -10.51 -4.24
N SER A 253 -21.81 -9.54 -4.51
CA SER A 253 -21.38 -9.23 -5.86
C SER A 253 -20.34 -10.23 -6.36
N SER A 254 -20.50 -10.67 -7.60
CA SER A 254 -19.47 -11.43 -8.32
C SER A 254 -18.45 -10.54 -9.02
N ASN A 255 -18.74 -9.23 -9.11
CA ASN A 255 -17.87 -8.23 -9.72
C ASN A 255 -17.92 -6.93 -8.91
N LEU A 256 -16.87 -6.67 -8.11
CA LEU A 256 -16.80 -5.46 -7.29
C LEU A 256 -16.68 -4.18 -8.13
N GLN A 257 -16.22 -4.28 -9.38
CA GLN A 257 -16.06 -3.13 -10.28
C GLN A 257 -17.40 -2.43 -10.55
N ASP A 258 -18.50 -3.18 -10.58
CA ASP A 258 -19.84 -2.64 -10.81
C ASP A 258 -20.37 -1.82 -9.63
N LEU A 259 -19.70 -1.91 -8.47
CA LEU A 259 -20.05 -1.19 -7.25
C LEU A 259 -19.14 0.01 -6.99
N LEU A 260 -18.07 0.20 -7.77
CA LEU A 260 -17.12 1.28 -7.52
C LEU A 260 -17.72 2.65 -7.87
N SER A 261 -17.47 3.60 -6.99
CA SER A 261 -17.72 5.02 -7.21
C SER A 261 -16.88 5.53 -8.41
N PRO A 262 -17.40 6.46 -9.23
CA PRO A 262 -16.66 7.05 -10.35
C PRO A 262 -15.27 7.58 -9.94
N ILE A 263 -15.15 8.10 -8.72
CA ILE A 263 -13.92 8.69 -8.20
C ILE A 263 -12.73 7.74 -8.25
N ILE A 264 -12.96 6.43 -8.11
CA ILE A 264 -11.90 5.42 -8.15
C ILE A 264 -11.23 5.37 -9.52
N ASN A 265 -12.04 5.42 -10.58
CA ASN A 265 -11.53 5.44 -11.95
C ASN A 265 -10.95 6.82 -12.29
N ASP A 266 -11.65 7.88 -11.92
CA ASP A 266 -11.26 9.26 -12.23
C ASP A 266 -9.91 9.63 -11.58
N TYR A 267 -9.66 9.13 -10.36
CA TYR A 267 -8.41 9.33 -9.63
C TYR A 267 -7.36 8.24 -9.87
N GLY A 268 -7.69 7.18 -10.63
CA GLY A 268 -6.79 6.07 -10.95
C GLY A 268 -6.39 5.23 -9.74
N MET A 269 -7.30 5.07 -8.78
CA MET A 269 -7.08 4.31 -7.55
C MET A 269 -7.37 2.82 -7.74
N THR A 270 -6.58 2.00 -7.05
CA THR A 270 -6.79 0.54 -6.94
C THR A 270 -6.70 0.08 -5.48
N PHE A 271 -6.82 1.03 -4.56
CA PHE A 271 -6.62 0.87 -3.12
C PHE A 271 -7.46 1.91 -2.39
N GLU A 272 -7.55 1.76 -1.08
CA GLU A 272 -8.08 2.77 -0.17
C GLU A 272 -7.34 2.66 1.18
N PRO A 273 -7.28 3.76 1.96
CA PRO A 273 -7.72 5.12 1.65
C PRO A 273 -6.66 5.91 0.86
N SER A 274 -7.08 7.07 0.33
CA SER A 274 -6.19 8.13 -0.16
C SER A 274 -6.68 9.48 0.36
N PHE A 275 -5.77 10.28 0.93
CA PHE A 275 -6.01 11.66 1.34
C PHE A 275 -5.22 12.60 0.44
N ILE A 276 -5.92 13.54 -0.19
CA ILE A 276 -5.36 14.44 -1.20
C ILE A 276 -5.67 15.87 -0.78
N THR A 277 -4.65 16.74 -0.78
CA THR A 277 -4.85 18.18 -0.61
C THR A 277 -4.49 18.93 -1.88
N ALA A 278 -5.22 20.00 -2.17
CA ALA A 278 -4.96 20.90 -3.28
C ALA A 278 -5.17 22.36 -2.90
N ASN A 279 -4.38 23.24 -3.49
CA ASN A 279 -4.46 24.68 -3.25
C ASN A 279 -5.65 25.33 -3.97
N SER A 280 -5.82 26.65 -3.81
CA SER A 280 -6.89 27.44 -4.46
C SER A 280 -6.82 27.55 -5.98
N GLN A 281 -5.79 26.97 -6.62
CA GLN A 281 -5.68 26.79 -8.07
C GLN A 281 -5.89 25.33 -8.47
N ASN A 282 -6.53 24.54 -7.60
CA ASN A 282 -6.80 23.11 -7.76
C ASN A 282 -5.55 22.26 -8.00
N LYS A 283 -4.36 22.75 -7.67
CA LYS A 283 -3.11 22.00 -7.82
C LYS A 283 -2.87 21.14 -6.59
N VAL A 284 -2.72 19.83 -6.79
CA VAL A 284 -2.44 18.87 -5.72
C VAL A 284 -1.11 19.20 -5.05
N THR A 285 -1.16 19.39 -3.74
CA THR A 285 -0.02 19.75 -2.86
C THR A 285 0.50 18.56 -2.08
N ALA A 286 -0.38 17.64 -1.68
CA ALA A 286 -0.01 16.39 -1.02
C ALA A 286 -0.95 15.24 -1.38
N ARG A 287 -0.41 14.02 -1.27
CA ARG A 287 -1.15 12.78 -1.41
C ARG A 287 -0.62 11.75 -0.39
N LEU A 288 -1.51 11.23 0.43
CA LEU A 288 -1.23 10.21 1.43
C LEU A 288 -2.04 8.96 1.09
N ASP A 289 -1.36 7.87 0.76
CA ASP A 289 -1.99 6.62 0.33
C ASP A 289 -1.79 5.51 1.35
N TYR A 290 -2.70 4.54 1.36
CA TYR A 290 -2.65 3.34 2.19
C TYR A 290 -2.72 3.69 3.69
N ALA A 291 -1.60 3.64 4.42
CA ALA A 291 -1.56 4.09 5.80
C ALA A 291 -0.91 5.45 5.89
N PHE A 292 -1.54 6.35 6.65
CA PHE A 292 -1.06 7.65 7.05
C PHE A 292 -1.71 8.00 8.40
N ASP A 293 -0.99 8.74 9.22
CA ASP A 293 -1.40 9.09 10.58
C ASP A 293 -1.78 10.57 10.68
N LYS A 294 -2.14 10.98 11.89
CA LYS A 294 -2.57 12.35 12.15
C LYS A 294 -1.50 13.39 11.83
N SER A 295 -0.24 13.12 12.14
CA SER A 295 0.86 14.06 11.92
C SER A 295 1.09 14.30 10.42
N GLU A 296 0.97 13.26 9.59
CA GLU A 296 1.07 13.41 8.14
C GLU A 296 -0.12 14.14 7.55
N MET A 297 -1.33 13.87 8.04
CA MET A 297 -2.54 14.57 7.60
C MET A 297 -2.49 16.07 7.96
N GLU A 298 -2.07 16.40 9.17
CA GLU A 298 -1.86 17.78 9.61
C GLU A 298 -0.82 18.50 8.74
N ALA A 299 0.31 17.84 8.45
CA ALA A 299 1.32 18.38 7.54
C ALA A 299 0.76 18.63 6.13
N ALA A 300 -0.04 17.70 5.58
CA ALA A 300 -0.68 17.85 4.28
C ALA A 300 -1.70 19.00 4.22
N ILE A 301 -2.47 19.22 5.29
CA ILE A 301 -3.42 20.33 5.42
C ILE A 301 -2.69 21.67 5.54
N SER A 302 -1.55 21.71 6.26
CA SER A 302 -0.77 22.95 6.42
C SER A 302 -0.22 23.52 5.11
N LEU A 303 -0.13 22.70 4.04
CA LEU A 303 0.30 23.13 2.71
C LEU A 303 -0.78 23.92 1.95
N ILE A 304 -2.03 23.87 2.40
CA ILE A 304 -3.18 24.51 1.77
C ILE A 304 -3.88 25.54 2.66
N SER A 305 -3.48 25.63 3.93
CA SER A 305 -4.03 26.57 4.91
C SER A 305 -3.39 27.96 4.83
#